data_AF-A0A6A1WMA1-F1
#
_entry.id   AF-A0A6A1WMA1-F1
#
_cell.length_a   1.000
_cell.length_b   1.000
_cell.length_c   1.000
_cell.angle_alpha   90.00
_cell.angle_beta   90.00
_cell.angle_gamma   90.00
#
_symmetry.space_group_name_H-M   'P 1'
#
loop_
_entity.id
_entity.type
_entity.pdbx_description
1 polymer ?
#
loop_
_entity_poly.entity_id
_entity_poly.type
_entity_poly.pdbx_seq_one_letter_code
_entity_poly.pdbx_strand_id
1 'polypeptide(L)'
;MQDEAAGEVPVAFVVKSNGSKISEEDIKQYISSRQQWYVLSKTLAEEAAWKFSKEEGLDMVAINPAMVIGPLLQPTLNTSAGVIHTILSFSI
;
A
#
# COMPACT_ATOMS: atom_id res chain seq x y z
N MET A 1 15.06 -2.23 -9.25
CA MET A 1 14.92 -3.70 -9.11
C MET A 1 13.47 -4.02 -9.44
N GLN A 2 13.10 -4.02 -10.72
CA GLN A 2 11.80 -4.49 -11.18
C GLN A 2 11.95 -5.99 -11.39
N ASP A 3 11.23 -6.81 -10.63
CA ASP A 3 11.09 -8.22 -10.98
C ASP A 3 10.22 -8.30 -12.24
N GLU A 4 10.79 -8.71 -13.37
CA GLU A 4 10.08 -8.78 -14.66
C GLU A 4 8.87 -9.74 -14.63
N ALA A 5 8.77 -10.63 -13.64
CA ALA A 5 7.65 -11.54 -13.47
C ALA A 5 6.47 -10.93 -12.69
N ALA A 6 6.66 -9.80 -11.99
CA ALA A 6 5.65 -9.15 -11.15
C ALA A 6 5.42 -7.69 -11.58
N GLY A 7 4.15 -7.26 -11.59
CA GLY A 7 3.84 -5.83 -11.62
C GLY A 7 3.88 -5.33 -10.18
N GLU A 8 4.85 -4.51 -9.82
CA GLU A 8 4.89 -3.88 -8.50
C GLU A 8 4.08 -2.59 -8.55
N VAL A 9 2.90 -2.59 -7.92
CA VAL A 9 2.23 -1.35 -7.59
C VAL A 9 2.73 -0.94 -6.20
N PRO A 10 3.16 0.32 -6.01
CA PRO A 10 3.70 0.82 -4.75
C PRO A 10 3.00 0.44 -3.42
N VAL A 11 1.72 0.04 -3.44
CA VAL A 11 0.95 -0.29 -2.22
C VAL A 11 0.38 -1.70 -2.23
N ALA A 12 0.55 -2.44 -3.33
CA ALA A 12 -0.03 -3.75 -3.48
C ALA A 12 0.93 -4.68 -4.20
N PHE A 13 1.23 -5.81 -3.55
CA PHE A 13 1.90 -6.92 -4.21
C PHE A 13 0.88 -7.62 -5.13
N VAL A 14 1.04 -7.46 -6.44
CA VAL A 14 0.14 -8.08 -7.42
C VAL A 14 0.80 -9.34 -7.97
N VAL A 15 0.27 -10.49 -7.55
CA VAL A 15 0.64 -11.79 -8.12
C VAL A 15 -0.20 -12.04 -9.35
N LYS A 16 0.44 -12.06 -10.52
CA LYS A 16 -0.20 -12.40 -11.79
C LYS A 16 -0.37 -13.91 -11.89
N SER A 17 -1.57 -14.38 -12.24
CA SER A 17 -1.76 -15.80 -12.59
C SER A 17 -1.07 -16.11 -13.92
N ASN A 18 -0.65 -17.35 -14.12
CA ASN A 18 0.12 -17.72 -15.30
C ASN A 18 -0.69 -17.45 -16.59
N GLY A 19 -0.08 -16.73 -17.55
CA GLY A 19 -0.74 -16.30 -18.79
C GLY A 19 -1.67 -15.09 -18.69
N SER A 20 -1.86 -14.52 -17.50
CA SER A 20 -2.63 -13.28 -17.34
C SER A 20 -1.85 -12.05 -17.82
N LYS A 21 -2.55 -11.13 -18.49
CA LYS A 21 -2.02 -9.82 -18.88
C LYS A 21 -2.82 -8.76 -18.15
N ILE A 22 -2.18 -8.12 -17.17
CA ILE A 22 -2.76 -7.01 -16.41
C ILE A 22 -1.71 -5.89 -16.33
N SER A 23 -2.13 -4.67 -16.65
CA SER A 23 -1.31 -3.45 -16.54
C SER A 23 -1.48 -2.78 -15.18
N GLU A 24 -0.58 -1.86 -14.85
CA GLU A 24 -0.72 -1.02 -13.66
C GLU A 24 -1.95 -0.11 -13.74
N GLU A 25 -2.28 0.36 -14.95
CA GLU A 25 -3.48 1.15 -15.24
C GLU A 25 -4.75 0.35 -14.93
N ASP A 26 -4.81 -0.92 -15.35
CA ASP A 26 -5.94 -1.80 -15.04
C ASP A 26 -6.14 -1.94 -13.53
N ILE A 27 -5.04 -2.05 -12.78
CA ILE A 27 -5.07 -2.17 -11.31
C ILE A 27 -5.55 -0.85 -10.69
N LYS A 28 -5.00 0.30 -11.10
CA LYS A 28 -5.43 1.63 -10.61
C LYS A 28 -6.91 1.87 -10.91
N GLN A 29 -7.38 1.48 -12.10
CA GLN A 29 -8.78 1.59 -12.49
C GLN A 29 -9.68 0.65 -11.67
N TYR A 30 -9.24 -0.59 -11.40
CA TYR A 30 -9.96 -1.51 -10.53
C TYR A 30 -10.13 -0.94 -9.11
N ILE A 31 -9.05 -0.47 -8.49
CA ILE A 31 -9.05 0.13 -7.14
C ILE A 31 -9.97 1.37 -7.10
N SER A 32 -9.87 2.23 -8.13
CA SER A 32 -10.72 3.42 -8.28
C SER A 32 -12.21 3.05 -8.41
N SER A 33 -12.55 2.06 -9.24
CA SER A 33 -13.94 1.60 -9.44
C SER A 33 -14.57 1.04 -8.16
N ARG A 34 -13.74 0.52 -7.25
CA ARG A 34 -14.12 0.00 -5.93
C ARG A 34 -14.15 1.09 -4.85
N GLN A 35 -13.89 2.34 -5.21
CA GLN A 35 -13.82 3.49 -4.29
C GLN A 35 -12.79 3.31 -3.15
N GLN A 36 -11.72 2.55 -3.40
CA GLN A 36 -10.65 2.34 -2.44
C GLN A 36 -9.66 3.52 -2.45
N TRP A 37 -10.16 4.71 -2.13
CA TRP A 37 -9.43 5.98 -2.27
C TRP A 37 -8.15 6.07 -1.46
N TYR A 38 -8.12 5.46 -0.27
CA TYR A 38 -6.91 5.39 0.54
C TYR A 38 -5.80 4.57 -0.15
N VAL A 39 -6.16 3.44 -0.75
CA VAL A 39 -5.20 2.58 -1.46
C VAL A 39 -4.70 3.31 -2.71
N LEU A 40 -5.63 3.89 -3.48
CA LEU A 40 -5.28 4.65 -4.69
C LEU A 40 -4.37 5.84 -4.37
N SER A 41 -4.65 6.60 -3.32
CA SER A 41 -3.84 7.77 -2.95
C SER A 41 -2.44 7.39 -2.52
N LYS A 42 -2.27 6.29 -1.76
CA LYS A 42 -0.96 5.77 -1.40
C LYS A 42 -0.18 5.31 -2.63
N THR A 43 -0.84 4.67 -3.60
CA THR A 43 -0.21 4.21 -4.84
C THR A 43 0.33 5.38 -5.64
N LEU A 44 -0.51 6.40 -5.88
CA LEU A 44 -0.13 7.58 -6.65
C LEU A 44 0.96 8.41 -5.95
N ALA A 45 0.93 8.49 -4.62
CA ALA A 45 1.92 9.23 -3.85
C ALA A 45 3.31 8.61 -3.95
N GLU A 46 3.44 7.29 -3.84
CA GLU A 46 4.73 6.62 -3.96
C GLU A 46 5.23 6.58 -5.41
N GLU A 47 4.34 6.41 -6.41
CA GLU A 47 4.71 6.57 -7.83
C GLU A 47 5.32 7.95 -8.10
N ALA A 48 4.70 9.01 -7.58
CA ALA A 48 5.21 10.38 -7.70
C ALA A 48 6.56 10.54 -6.98
N ALA A 49 6.73 9.97 -5.79
CA ALA A 49 7.97 10.03 -5.03
C ALA A 49 9.13 9.29 -5.74
N TRP A 50 8.86 8.12 -6.33
CA TRP A 50 9.85 7.38 -7.13
C TRP A 50 10.22 8.11 -8.43
N LYS A 51 9.26 8.75 -9.08
CA LYS A 51 9.54 9.57 -10.26
C LYS A 51 10.46 10.74 -9.89
N PHE A 52 10.10 11.48 -8.84
CA PHE A 52 10.86 12.63 -8.37
C PHE A 52 12.28 12.25 -7.93
N SER A 53 12.43 11.18 -7.15
CA SER A 53 13.76 10.73 -6.70
C SER A 53 14.70 10.35 -7.85
N LYS A 54 14.18 9.71 -8.91
CA LYS A 54 14.97 9.41 -10.12
C LYS A 54 15.36 10.67 -10.87
N GLU A 55 14.45 11.64 -11.00
CA GLU A 55 14.70 12.91 -11.69
C GLU A 55 15.75 13.76 -10.96
N GLU A 56 15.71 13.76 -9.63
CA GLU A 56 16.61 14.55 -8.78
C GLU A 56 17.88 13.80 -8.33
N GLY A 57 18.05 12.53 -8.73
CA GLY A 57 19.20 11.70 -8.35
C GLY A 57 19.29 11.38 -6.86
N LEU A 58 18.14 11.28 -6.17
CA LEU A 58 18.06 10.93 -4.75
C LEU A 58 18.10 9.42 -4.54
N ASP A 59 18.84 8.97 -3.53
CA ASP A 59 18.83 7.58 -3.07
C ASP A 59 17.63 7.35 -2.13
N MET A 60 16.51 6.96 -2.72
CA MET A 60 15.24 6.74 -2.02
C MET A 60 15.03 5.26 -1.70
N VAL A 61 14.53 4.99 -0.50
CA VAL A 61 13.98 3.69 -0.10
C VAL A 61 12.56 3.86 0.40
N ALA A 62 11.69 2.88 0.11
CA ALA A 62 10.32 2.84 0.60
C ALA A 62 10.17 1.70 1.63
N ILE A 63 9.29 1.92 2.62
CA ILE A 63 8.87 0.89 3.58
C ILE A 63 7.35 0.81 3.48
N ASN A 64 6.84 -0.39 3.19
CA ASN A 64 5.44 -0.61 2.81
C ASN A 64 4.74 -1.49 3.87
N PRO A 65 4.45 -0.96 5.07
CA PRO A 65 3.81 -1.73 6.12
C PRO A 65 2.34 -2.01 5.79
N ALA A 66 1.82 -3.11 6.35
CA ALA A 66 0.40 -3.42 6.37
C ALA A 66 -0.24 -2.87 7.67
N MET A 67 -0.86 -3.74 8.49
CA MET A 67 -1.29 -3.35 9.83
C MET A 67 -0.09 -3.16 10.76
N VAL A 68 -0.05 -2.03 11.45
CA VAL A 68 1.02 -1.70 12.39
C VAL A 68 0.50 -1.82 13.82
N ILE A 69 1.07 -2.75 14.58
CA ILE A 69 0.73 -3.04 15.98
C ILE A 69 1.92 -2.79 16.90
N GLY A 70 1.66 -2.52 18.18
CA GLY A 70 2.70 -2.32 19.19
C GLY A 70 2.31 -1.30 20.26
N PRO A 71 3.24 -0.93 21.14
CA PRO A 71 3.02 0.10 22.16
C PRO A 71 2.66 1.44 21.53
N LEU A 72 1.67 2.13 22.09
CA LEU A 72 1.28 3.47 21.65
C LEU A 72 2.10 4.53 22.40
N LEU A 73 2.70 5.44 21.65
CA LEU A 73 3.38 6.61 22.21
C LEU A 73 2.45 7.84 22.27
N GLN A 74 1.37 7.83 21.48
CA GLN A 74 0.33 8.85 21.48
C GLN A 74 -0.90 8.43 22.32
N PRO A 75 -1.72 9.37 22.82
CA PRO A 75 -2.92 9.07 23.60
C PRO A 75 -4.13 8.61 22.75
N THR A 76 -3.97 8.48 21.43
CA THR A 76 -5.05 8.14 20.50
C THR A 76 -4.78 6.84 19.74
N LEU A 77 -5.83 6.06 19.48
CA LEU A 77 -5.72 4.84 18.69
C LEU A 77 -5.50 5.20 17.21
N ASN A 78 -4.54 4.53 16.57
CA ASN A 78 -4.53 4.43 15.11
C ASN A 78 -5.54 3.36 14.64
N THR A 79 -5.80 3.27 13.35
CA THR A 79 -6.78 2.31 12.80
C THR A 79 -6.47 0.86 13.20
N SER A 80 -5.20 0.43 13.11
CA SER A 80 -4.80 -0.94 13.46
C SER A 80 -5.01 -1.27 14.94
N ALA A 81 -4.59 -0.38 15.84
CA ALA A 81 -4.81 -0.52 17.28
C ALA A 81 -6.30 -0.45 17.63
N GLY A 82 -7.10 0.34 16.90
CA GLY A 82 -8.56 0.38 17.03
C GLY A 82 -9.23 -0.95 16.70
N VAL A 83 -8.77 -1.64 15.63
CA VAL A 83 -9.26 -2.99 15.28
C VAL A 83 -8.91 -3.98 16.39
N ILE A 84 -7.67 -3.98 16.90
CA ILE A 84 -7.26 -4.84 18.00
C ILE A 84 -8.07 -4.54 19.28
N HIS A 85 -8.23 -3.26 19.61
CA HIS A 85 -9.04 -2.85 20.75
C HIS A 85 -10.48 -3.36 20.63
N THR A 86 -11.09 -3.23 19.45
CA THR A 86 -12.44 -3.75 19.19
C THR A 86 -12.50 -5.25 19.46
N ILE A 87 -11.57 -6.04 18.89
CA ILE A 87 -11.58 -7.50 19.06
C ILE A 87 -11.47 -7.89 20.54
N LEU A 88 -10.57 -7.24 21.30
CA LEU A 88 -10.37 -7.53 22.72
C LEU A 88 -11.57 -7.11 23.58
N SER A 89 -12.21 -5.98 23.25
CA SER A 89 -13.38 -5.47 23.98
C SER A 89 -14.68 -6.23 23.69
N PHE A 90 -14.72 -7.05 22.63
CA PHE A 90 -15.87 -7.89 22.28
C PHE A 90 -15.81 -9.31 22.86
N SER A 91 -14.83 -9.62 23.72
CA SER A 91 -14.82 -10.84 24.52
C SER A 91 -15.48 -10.58 25.89
N ILE A 92 -16.66 -11.17 26.08
CA ILE A 92 -17.51 -11.37 27.29
C ILE A 92 -17.09 -10.59 28.55
#